data_AF-A0ABD1DCX0-F1
#
_entry.id   AF-A0ABD1DCX0-F1
#
_cell.length_a   1.000
_cell.length_b   1.000
_cell.length_c   1.000
_cell.angle_alpha   90.00
_cell.angle_beta   90.00
_cell.angle_gamma   90.00
#
_symmetry.space_group_name_H-M   'P 1'
#
loop_
_entity.id
_entity.type
_entity.pdbx_description
1 polymer ?
#
loop_
_entity_poly.entity_id
_entity_poly.type
_entity_poly.pdbx_seq_one_letter_code
_entity_poly.pdbx_strand_id
1 'polypeptide(L)'
;MMMTLIKLRRSRESRKNKTFNRGGTIFGVFSKLSIKFRLKALAKPKSELTPEELARQEEEEFNTGPLSVLTQSVKNNTQVLINCRNNKKLLGRVKAFDRHCNMVLENVKEMWTEVPRAGKGKKKVKPVNKDRFISKMFLRGDSVILVLRNPQATAAGK
;
A
#
# COMPACT_ATOMS: atom_id res chain seq x y z
N MET A 1 1.70 33.64 -8.44
CA MET A 1 2.87 34.23 -7.73
C MET A 1 2.90 33.59 -6.34
N MET A 2 3.91 32.88 -5.82
CA MET A 2 5.27 32.60 -6.22
C MET A 2 5.64 31.22 -5.64
N MET A 3 6.08 30.31 -6.52
CA MET A 3 6.97 29.23 -6.16
C MET A 3 8.33 29.81 -5.74
N THR A 4 8.55 30.10 -4.46
CA THR A 4 9.94 30.35 -4.00
C THR A 4 10.22 29.94 -2.55
N LEU A 5 9.66 28.82 -2.08
CA LEU A 5 10.12 28.16 -0.83
C LEU A 5 10.73 26.77 -1.07
N ILE A 6 10.94 26.39 -2.34
CA ILE A 6 11.53 25.09 -2.73
C ILE A 6 13.06 25.15 -2.94
N LYS A 7 13.72 26.32 -2.87
CA LYS A 7 15.17 26.43 -3.17
C LYS A 7 16.10 26.80 -2.01
N LEU A 8 15.64 26.75 -0.75
CA LEU A 8 16.49 27.09 0.40
C LEU A 8 16.71 25.98 1.44
N ARG A 9 16.50 24.72 1.06
CA ARG A 9 16.88 23.57 1.91
C ARG A 9 17.59 22.45 1.13
N ARG A 10 18.37 22.85 0.13
CA ARG A 10 19.25 21.97 -0.65
C ARG A 10 20.60 22.64 -0.89
N SER A 11 21.24 23.14 0.19
CA SER A 11 22.62 23.67 0.12
C SER A 11 23.23 23.97 1.52
N ARG A 12 23.01 23.11 2.52
CA ARG A 12 23.69 23.20 3.83
C ARG A 12 24.25 21.87 4.32
N GLU A 13 24.63 21.00 3.39
CA GLU A 13 25.16 19.65 3.69
C GLU A 13 26.48 19.36 2.95
N SER A 14 27.28 20.41 2.72
CA SER A 14 28.63 20.27 2.13
C SER A 14 29.68 21.19 2.75
N ARG A 15 29.51 21.61 4.00
CA ARG A 15 30.51 22.45 4.68
C ARG A 15 30.66 22.12 6.16
N LYS A 16 31.08 20.88 6.47
CA LYS A 16 31.77 20.54 7.74
C LYS A 16 32.68 19.31 7.53
N ASN A 17 33.73 19.47 6.74
CA ASN A 17 34.87 18.55 6.76
C ASN A 17 36.14 19.38 6.49
N LYS A 18 36.61 20.10 7.51
CA LYS A 18 37.97 20.66 7.56
C LYS A 18 38.33 21.14 8.98
N THR A 19 38.90 20.26 9.80
CA THR A 19 39.72 20.59 10.98
C THR A 19 40.63 19.39 11.22
N PHE A 20 41.88 19.45 10.78
CA PHE A 20 43.07 19.89 11.55
C PHE A 20 43.61 18.78 12.47
N ASN A 21 44.84 18.40 12.16
CA ASN A 21 45.60 17.28 12.70
C ASN A 21 46.54 17.81 13.80
N ARG A 22 46.38 17.39 15.06
CA ARG A 22 47.43 17.38 16.10
C ARG A 22 47.13 16.24 17.07
N GLY A 23 48.16 15.44 17.33
CA GLY A 23 48.09 14.23 18.16
C GLY A 23 47.77 14.51 19.64
N GLY A 24 47.37 13.45 20.33
CA GLY A 24 47.24 13.42 21.79
C GLY A 24 45.90 12.84 22.26
N THR A 25 45.98 11.70 22.96
CA THR A 25 44.96 11.11 23.85
C THR A 25 43.65 10.62 23.23
N ILE A 26 43.65 9.32 22.96
CA ILE A 26 42.51 8.42 22.80
C ILE A 26 41.81 8.32 24.16
N PHE A 27 40.80 9.14 24.46
CA PHE A 27 39.85 8.81 25.55
C PHE A 27 38.53 9.56 25.38
N GLY A 28 37.46 8.80 25.15
CA GLY A 28 36.13 9.12 25.66
C GLY A 28 35.28 10.15 24.92
N VAL A 29 34.74 9.83 23.73
CA VAL A 29 33.37 10.26 23.32
C VAL A 29 32.77 9.25 22.33
N PHE A 30 32.41 8.05 22.80
CA PHE A 30 31.66 7.07 21.96
C PHE A 30 30.40 6.54 22.66
N SER A 31 29.73 7.38 23.46
CA SER A 31 28.52 6.98 24.19
C SER A 31 27.28 7.87 23.96
N LYS A 32 27.32 8.83 23.02
CA LYS A 32 26.16 9.70 22.74
C LYS A 32 25.48 9.47 21.38
N LEU A 33 25.75 8.35 20.73
CA LEU A 33 24.96 7.86 19.58
C LEU A 33 24.09 6.65 19.96
N SER A 34 23.58 6.68 21.18
CA SER A 34 22.41 5.91 21.60
C SER A 34 21.31 6.94 21.90
N ILE A 35 20.03 6.56 21.84
CA ILE A 35 18.86 7.36 22.29
C ILE A 35 18.08 8.14 21.20
N LYS A 36 18.18 7.81 19.91
CA LYS A 36 17.10 8.19 18.96
C LYS A 36 16.71 7.14 17.93
N PHE A 37 17.11 5.88 18.14
CA PHE A 37 16.41 4.74 17.54
C PHE A 37 15.27 4.37 18.49
N ARG A 38 14.11 4.92 18.16
CA ARG A 38 12.85 4.86 18.89
C ARG A 38 12.48 3.41 19.20
N LEU A 39 12.33 3.09 20.48
CA LEU A 39 11.80 1.83 21.00
C LEU A 39 10.50 1.44 20.28
N LYS A 40 10.59 0.41 19.44
CA LYS A 40 9.47 -0.47 19.07
C LYS A 40 10.06 -1.86 18.90
N ALA A 41 10.24 -2.60 19.99
CA ALA A 41 10.37 -4.08 19.99
C ALA A 41 10.64 -4.63 21.40
N LEU A 42 9.78 -4.31 22.36
CA LEU A 42 9.30 -5.36 23.26
C LEU A 42 7.89 -5.67 22.78
N ALA A 43 7.79 -6.18 21.55
CA ALA A 43 6.55 -6.81 21.12
C ALA A 43 6.48 -8.08 21.93
N LYS A 44 5.62 -8.10 22.96
CA LYS A 44 5.22 -9.35 23.61
C LYS A 44 4.89 -10.34 22.48
N PRO A 45 5.35 -11.60 22.56
CA PRO A 45 5.02 -12.57 21.52
C PRO A 45 3.49 -12.64 21.38
N LYS A 46 2.98 -12.76 20.15
CA LYS A 46 1.53 -12.75 19.86
C LYS A 46 0.76 -13.82 20.68
N SER A 47 1.46 -14.82 21.22
CA SER A 47 0.94 -15.87 22.11
C SER A 47 0.59 -15.42 23.53
N GLU A 48 1.12 -14.28 24.01
CA GLU A 48 0.95 -13.79 25.38
C GLU A 48 0.04 -12.56 25.48
N LEU A 49 -0.49 -12.07 24.37
CA LEU A 49 -1.40 -10.93 24.36
C LEU A 49 -2.83 -11.36 24.71
N THR A 50 -3.52 -10.49 25.43
CA THR A 50 -4.98 -10.60 25.59
C THR A 50 -5.69 -10.36 24.25
N PRO A 51 -6.89 -10.92 24.01
CA PRO A 51 -7.60 -10.77 22.75
C PRO A 51 -7.90 -9.30 22.38
N GLU A 52 -8.11 -8.44 23.39
CA GLU A 52 -8.36 -7.01 23.18
C GLU A 52 -7.10 -6.25 22.72
N GLU A 53 -5.94 -6.58 23.31
CA GLU A 53 -4.67 -6.01 22.88
C GLU A 53 -4.31 -6.46 21.45
N LEU A 54 -4.63 -7.71 21.09
CA LEU A 54 -4.41 -8.25 19.74
C LEU A 54 -5.23 -7.47 18.71
N ALA A 55 -6.50 -7.22 18.98
CA ALA A 55 -7.37 -6.46 18.10
C ALA A 55 -6.89 -5.01 17.92
N ARG A 56 -6.45 -4.36 19.01
CA ARG A 56 -5.86 -3.01 18.94
C ARG A 56 -4.60 -2.99 18.10
N GLN A 57 -3.72 -3.97 18.29
CA GLN A 57 -2.47 -4.06 17.54
C GLN A 57 -2.74 -4.32 16.05
N GLU A 58 -3.70 -5.19 15.72
CA GLU A 58 -4.13 -5.42 14.33
C GLU A 58 -4.70 -4.14 13.70
N GLU A 59 -5.52 -3.38 14.43
CA GLU A 59 -6.05 -2.10 13.94
C GLU A 59 -4.96 -1.05 13.72
N GLU A 60 -3.97 -0.97 14.60
CA GLU A 60 -2.79 -0.11 14.41
C GLU A 60 -1.96 -0.51 13.19
N GLU A 61 -1.77 -1.83 12.99
CA GLU A 61 -1.09 -2.40 11.82
C GLU A 61 -1.86 -2.06 10.52
N PHE A 62 -3.20 -2.09 10.55
CA PHE A 62 -4.03 -1.69 9.41
C PHE A 62 -3.98 -0.19 9.10
N ASN A 63 -3.82 0.67 10.11
CA ASN A 63 -3.78 2.12 9.90
C ASN A 63 -2.40 2.63 9.47
N THR A 64 -1.32 2.01 9.94
CA THR A 64 0.05 2.46 9.70
C THR A 64 0.81 1.64 8.65
N GLY A 65 0.30 0.46 8.29
CA GLY A 65 0.94 -0.46 7.36
C GLY A 65 0.53 -0.30 5.88
N PRO A 66 1.00 -1.21 5.01
CA PRO A 66 0.66 -1.21 3.57
C PRO A 66 -0.85 -1.41 3.31
N LEU A 67 -1.56 -2.06 4.24
CA LEU A 67 -3.01 -2.25 4.16
C LEU A 67 -3.82 -0.98 4.46
N SER A 68 -3.17 0.09 4.94
CA SER A 68 -3.80 1.41 5.10
C SER A 68 -4.44 1.92 3.81
N VAL A 69 -3.97 1.41 2.65
CA VAL A 69 -4.57 1.72 1.37
C VAL A 69 -6.03 1.28 1.30
N LEU A 70 -6.32 0.08 1.81
CA LEU A 70 -7.67 -0.49 1.88
C LEU A 70 -8.50 0.19 2.97
N THR A 71 -7.92 0.47 4.14
CA THR A 71 -8.58 1.17 5.24
C THR A 71 -9.15 2.51 4.80
N GLN A 72 -8.35 3.33 4.11
CA GLN A 72 -8.82 4.61 3.55
C GLN A 72 -9.85 4.40 2.44
N SER A 73 -9.75 3.31 1.67
CA SER A 73 -10.69 3.03 0.58
C SER A 73 -12.07 2.66 1.10
N VAL A 74 -12.16 1.91 2.20
CA VAL A 74 -13.41 1.61 2.91
C VAL A 74 -14.00 2.88 3.53
N LYS A 75 -13.20 3.64 4.29
CA LYS A 75 -13.64 4.88 4.96
C LYS A 75 -14.21 5.90 3.98
N ASN A 76 -13.52 6.12 2.87
CA ASN A 76 -13.94 7.10 1.86
C ASN A 76 -14.88 6.48 0.80
N ASN A 77 -15.25 5.20 0.95
CA ASN A 77 -16.06 4.44 -0.01
C ASN A 77 -15.54 4.60 -1.45
N THR A 78 -14.22 4.64 -1.66
CA THR A 78 -13.61 4.93 -2.96
C THR A 78 -13.55 3.68 -3.84
N GLN A 79 -13.48 3.90 -5.15
CA GLN A 79 -13.36 2.81 -6.10
C GLN A 79 -11.91 2.32 -6.15
N VAL A 80 -11.75 1.00 -6.15
CA VAL A 80 -10.47 0.31 -6.26
C VAL A 80 -10.45 -0.57 -7.50
N LEU A 81 -9.27 -0.67 -8.11
CA LEU A 81 -8.98 -1.63 -9.16
C LEU A 81 -8.15 -2.76 -8.57
N ILE A 82 -8.64 -3.99 -8.70
CA ILE A 82 -8.00 -5.20 -8.19
C ILE A 82 -7.62 -6.07 -9.39
N ASN A 83 -6.34 -6.43 -9.48
CA ASN A 83 -5.87 -7.40 -10.46
C ASN A 83 -5.82 -8.79 -9.82
N CYS A 84 -6.58 -9.72 -10.39
CA CYS A 84 -6.67 -11.09 -9.90
C CYS A 84 -5.69 -12.02 -10.63
N ARG A 85 -5.36 -13.15 -9.99
CA ARG A 85 -4.44 -14.18 -10.54
C ARG A 85 -4.93 -14.85 -11.81
N ASN A 86 -6.23 -14.85 -12.06
CA ASN A 86 -6.85 -15.36 -13.27
C ASN A 86 -6.80 -14.37 -14.46
N ASN A 87 -5.96 -13.33 -14.41
CA ASN A 87 -5.85 -12.24 -15.38
C ASN A 87 -7.15 -11.44 -15.58
N LYS A 88 -8.09 -11.53 -14.63
CA LYS A 88 -9.27 -10.67 -14.62
C LYS A 88 -9.03 -9.44 -13.75
N LYS A 89 -9.65 -8.35 -14.13
CA LYS A 89 -9.61 -7.08 -13.40
C LYS A 89 -10.98 -6.82 -12.78
N LEU A 90 -11.00 -6.51 -11.50
CA LEU A 90 -12.21 -6.14 -10.78
C LEU A 90 -12.14 -4.65 -10.46
N LEU A 91 -13.16 -3.91 -10.85
CA LEU A 91 -13.34 -2.52 -10.45
C LEU A 91 -14.55 -2.45 -9.54
N GLY A 92 -14.38 -2.03 -8.28
CA GLY A 92 -15.47 -2.05 -7.31
C GLY A 92 -15.18 -1.21 -6.08
N ARG A 93 -16.09 -1.24 -5.10
CA ARG A 93 -15.91 -0.56 -3.81
C ARG A 93 -15.76 -1.61 -2.72
N VAL A 94 -14.74 -1.45 -1.88
CA VAL A 94 -14.52 -2.35 -0.73
C VAL A 94 -15.41 -1.90 0.43
N LYS A 95 -16.16 -2.84 1.00
CA LYS A 95 -16.96 -2.62 2.21
C LYS A 95 -16.27 -3.13 3.47
N ALA A 96 -15.61 -4.28 3.36
CA ALA A 96 -14.84 -4.85 4.44
C ALA A 96 -13.61 -5.56 3.86
N PHE A 97 -12.54 -5.64 4.66
CA PHE A 97 -11.36 -6.43 4.35
C PHE A 97 -10.79 -7.05 5.63
N ASP A 98 -9.89 -8.00 5.46
CA ASP A 98 -9.22 -8.74 6.53
C ASP A 98 -7.70 -8.77 6.31
N ARG A 99 -6.93 -9.24 7.31
CA ARG A 99 -5.47 -9.42 7.27
C ARG A 99 -4.99 -10.30 6.12
N HIS A 100 -5.78 -11.29 5.73
CA HIS A 100 -5.49 -12.14 4.58
C HIS A 100 -5.80 -11.47 3.23
N CYS A 101 -6.23 -10.21 3.23
CA CYS A 101 -6.75 -9.51 2.06
C CYS A 101 -8.01 -10.16 1.46
N ASN A 102 -8.76 -10.92 2.26
CA ASN A 102 -10.14 -11.25 1.92
C ASN A 102 -10.96 -9.95 1.89
N MET A 103 -11.84 -9.79 0.91
CA MET A 103 -12.59 -8.54 0.72
C MET A 103 -14.06 -8.81 0.44
N VAL A 104 -14.91 -7.97 1.01
CA VAL A 104 -16.32 -7.85 0.62
C VAL A 104 -16.42 -6.63 -0.29
N LEU A 105 -16.86 -6.87 -1.53
CA LEU A 105 -16.97 -5.86 -2.57
C LEU A 105 -18.43 -5.62 -2.96
N GLU A 106 -18.72 -4.38 -3.30
CA GLU A 106 -20.02 -3.97 -3.87
C GLU A 106 -19.85 -3.23 -5.18
N ASN A 107 -20.88 -3.33 -6.03
CA ASN A 107 -20.93 -2.71 -7.36
C ASN A 107 -19.69 -3.05 -8.20
N VAL A 108 -19.40 -4.35 -8.29
CA VAL A 108 -18.20 -4.86 -8.94
C VAL A 108 -18.44 -5.00 -10.44
N LYS A 109 -17.55 -4.40 -11.21
CA LYS A 109 -17.39 -4.62 -12.64
C LYS A 109 -16.17 -5.51 -12.88
N GLU A 110 -16.42 -6.75 -13.26
CA GLU A 110 -15.37 -7.70 -13.68
C GLU A 110 -15.11 -7.52 -15.17
N MET A 111 -13.83 -7.40 -15.54
CA MET A 111 -13.38 -7.18 -16.91
C MET A 111 -12.31 -8.20 -17.27
N TRP A 112 -12.47 -8.86 -18.41
CA TRP A 112 -11.47 -9.78 -18.97
C TRP A 112 -11.44 -9.69 -20.50
N THR A 113 -10.33 -10.16 -21.07
CA THR A 113 -10.18 -10.26 -22.52
C THR A 113 -10.25 -11.73 -22.92
N GLU A 114 -11.14 -12.05 -23.84
CA GLU A 114 -11.13 -13.34 -24.51
C GLU A 114 -10.38 -13.21 -25.81
N VAL A 115 -9.35 -14.05 -25.98
CA VAL A 115 -8.69 -14.23 -27.27
C VAL A 115 -9.35 -15.44 -27.92
N PRO A 116 -10.29 -15.23 -28.86
CA PRO A 116 -10.90 -16.34 -29.58
C PRO A 116 -9.81 -17.16 -30.27
N ARG A 117 -9.81 -18.47 -30.02
CA ARG A 117 -8.91 -19.40 -30.71
C ARG A 117 -9.35 -19.47 -32.17
N ALA A 118 -8.58 -18.84 -33.06
CA ALA A 118 -8.80 -18.98 -34.49
C ALA A 118 -8.57 -20.46 -34.89
N GLY A 119 -9.49 -21.04 -35.64
CA GLY A 119 -9.28 -22.35 -36.27
C GLY A 119 -8.07 -22.31 -37.21
N LYS A 120 -7.43 -23.48 -37.42
CA LYS A 120 -6.26 -23.63 -38.31
C LYS A 120 -6.52 -22.89 -39.65
N GLY A 121 -5.69 -21.89 -39.96
CA GLY A 121 -5.71 -21.16 -41.23
C GLY A 121 -6.43 -19.80 -41.25
N LYS A 122 -7.10 -19.36 -40.17
CA LYS A 122 -7.74 -18.02 -40.13
C LYS A 122 -6.87 -16.99 -39.40
N LYS A 123 -6.83 -15.75 -39.92
CA LYS A 123 -6.12 -14.61 -39.31
C LYS A 123 -6.49 -14.47 -37.83
N LYS A 124 -5.50 -14.19 -36.97
CA LYS A 124 -5.69 -13.95 -35.53
C LYS A 124 -6.83 -12.93 -35.34
N VAL A 125 -7.88 -13.37 -34.65
CA VAL A 125 -9.07 -12.56 -34.38
C VAL A 125 -8.74 -11.55 -33.27
N LYS A 126 -9.30 -10.34 -33.36
CA LYS A 126 -9.06 -9.28 -32.38
C LYS A 126 -9.49 -9.72 -30.98
N PRO A 127 -8.72 -9.41 -29.92
CA PRO A 127 -9.14 -9.64 -28.54
C PRO A 127 -10.48 -8.95 -28.28
N VAL A 128 -11.43 -9.68 -27.68
CA VAL A 128 -12.75 -9.15 -27.33
C VAL A 128 -12.78 -8.88 -25.83
N ASN A 129 -13.03 -7.63 -25.46
CA ASN A 129 -13.20 -7.24 -24.08
C ASN A 129 -14.62 -7.60 -23.63
N LYS A 130 -14.72 -8.40 -22.57
CA LYS A 130 -15.99 -8.71 -21.92
C LYS A 130 -16.03 -8.09 -20.54
N ASP A 131 -17.22 -7.67 -20.13
CA ASP A 131 -17.49 -7.21 -18.80
C ASP A 131 -18.75 -7.87 -18.21
N ARG A 132 -18.72 -8.03 -16.89
CA ARG A 132 -19.83 -8.54 -16.08
C ARG A 132 -20.02 -7.65 -14.88
N PHE A 133 -21.28 -7.32 -14.58
CA PHE A 133 -21.64 -6.59 -13.38
C PHE A 133 -22.13 -7.53 -12.28
N ILE A 134 -21.67 -7.30 -11.05
CA ILE A 134 -21.99 -8.09 -9.87
C ILE A 134 -22.24 -7.14 -8.70
N SER A 135 -23.47 -7.16 -8.16
CA SER A 135 -23.87 -6.19 -7.14
C SER A 135 -23.12 -6.37 -5.81
N LYS A 136 -22.93 -7.62 -5.36
CA LYS A 136 -22.19 -7.97 -4.14
C LYS A 136 -21.32 -9.19 -4.42
N MET A 137 -20.08 -9.16 -3.97
CA MET A 137 -19.11 -10.23 -4.19
C MET A 137 -18.19 -10.39 -2.99
N PHE A 138 -17.92 -11.63 -2.61
CA PHE A 138 -16.82 -11.97 -1.72
C PHE A 138 -15.60 -12.38 -2.54
N LEU A 139 -14.46 -11.75 -2.28
CA LEU A 139 -13.18 -12.06 -2.92
C LEU A 139 -12.22 -12.61 -1.87
N ARG A 140 -11.61 -13.76 -2.19
CA ARG A 140 -10.57 -14.37 -1.35
C ARG A 140 -9.21 -13.76 -1.64
N GLY A 141 -8.41 -13.54 -0.58
CA GLY A 141 -7.12 -12.86 -0.66
C GLY A 141 -6.06 -13.58 -1.48
N ASP A 142 -6.10 -14.91 -1.54
CA ASP A 142 -5.18 -15.72 -2.35
C ASP A 142 -5.24 -15.40 -3.86
N SER A 143 -6.36 -14.82 -4.32
CA SER A 143 -6.55 -14.45 -5.72
C SER A 143 -6.05 -13.05 -6.06
N VAL A 144 -5.75 -12.21 -5.07
CA VAL A 144 -5.37 -10.81 -5.25
C VAL A 144 -3.88 -10.70 -5.52
N ILE A 145 -3.51 -10.02 -6.62
CA ILE A 145 -2.10 -9.72 -6.93
C ILE A 145 -1.77 -8.27 -6.60
N LEU A 146 -2.63 -7.36 -7.05
CA LEU A 146 -2.40 -5.92 -6.93
C LEU A 146 -3.72 -5.22 -6.62
N VAL A 147 -3.66 -4.28 -5.68
CA VAL A 147 -4.75 -3.36 -5.40
C VAL A 147 -4.28 -1.94 -5.68
N LEU A 148 -5.03 -1.22 -6.50
CA LEU A 148 -4.80 0.17 -6.82
C LEU A 148 -6.01 1.00 -6.42
N ARG A 149 -5.78 2.07 -5.66
CA ARG A 149 -6.81 3.07 -5.37
C ARG A 149 -6.96 4.02 -6.56
N ASN A 150 -8.19 4.39 -6.90
CA ASN A 150 -8.43 5.44 -7.88
C ASN A 150 -7.95 6.82 -7.35
N PRO A 151 -6.97 7.48 -8.01
CA PRO A 151 -6.45 8.78 -7.57
C PRO A 151 -7.46 9.93 -7.71
N GLN A 152 -8.44 9.81 -8.61
CA GLN A 152 -9.47 10.85 -8.80
C GLN A 152 -10.40 10.95 -7.59
N ALA A 153 -10.61 9.84 -6.88
CA ALA A 153 -11.44 9.83 -5.68
C ALA A 153 -10.80 10.58 -4.50
N THR A 154 -9.46 10.72 -4.48
CA THR A 154 -8.73 11.53 -3.49
C THR A 154 -8.68 13.01 -3.83
N ALA A 155 -8.91 13.39 -5.09
CA ALA A 155 -8.87 14.79 -5.53
C ALA A 155 -10.19 15.52 -5.30
N ALA A 156 -11.33 14.81 -5.32
CA ALA A 156 -12.66 15.41 -5.15
C ALA A 156 -13.03 15.75 -3.69
N GLY A 157 -12.17 15.43 -2.73
CA GLY A 157 -12.37 15.68 -1.29
C GLY A 157 -11.47 16.77 -0.71
N LYS A 158 -10.88 17.63 -1.55
CA LYS A 158 -10.12 18.83 -1.13
C LYS A 158 -10.73 20.07 -1.73
#